data_AF-A0A3Q2XQ69-F1
#
_entry.id   AF-A0A3Q2XQ69-F1
#
_cell.length_a   1.000
_cell.length_b   1.000
_cell.length_c   1.000
_cell.angle_alpha   90.00
_cell.angle_beta   90.00
_cell.angle_gamma   90.00
#
_symmetry.space_group_name_H-M   'P 1'
#
loop_
_entity.id
_entity.type
_entity.pdbx_description
1 polymer ?
#
loop_
_entity_poly.entity_id
_entity_poly.type
_entity_poly.pdbx_seq_one_letter_code
_entity_poly.pdbx_strand_id
1 'polypeptide(L)'
;MLLFTGTSKERAKTLTLKQALLGHTDAVTCLTASSAYHIVVSGSRDRTCIVWDLNKLSFITQLRGHRAPVAALCINELTGDIVSCAGTYIHVWSINGSPIASANTFTGRSQNIACCCVSEMNEWDTHNVIVTGHSDGVVRFWRMEFLQVPETPAPEPVEPDGGDEDSSESDGEDGGGTANSLSQEHKAERNPSSQPGSQPSSTVHRPRGPSTRGGASWSMDSGSDDSHRWSDSLSIDEKDGFVFVNYSEGQHKGLLNPWERQLVFRSKLTMHTAFDRKDNAHPAEISALAISKDHSKILVGDGRGRVFSWSVSDQPGRSAADHWVKDEVVDSCSGCAVRFSLTERRHHCRNCGQLFCQKCSRFQSEIKRLKISSPVRVCQNCYCNLQHERTAAGDEHKN
;
A
#
# COMPACT_ATOMS: atom_id res chain seq x y z
N MET A 1 -29.78 38.63 2.35
CA MET A 1 -30.49 38.60 3.64
C MET A 1 -29.98 37.41 4.45
N LEU A 2 -28.99 37.66 5.31
CA LEU A 2 -28.77 36.96 6.58
C LEU A 2 -28.13 38.03 7.48
N LEU A 3 -28.85 38.38 8.55
CA LEU A 3 -28.56 39.49 9.46
C LEU A 3 -27.47 39.04 10.45
N PHE A 4 -26.33 39.74 10.47
CA PHE A 4 -25.41 39.73 11.61
C PHE A 4 -25.50 41.10 12.30
N THR A 5 -26.26 41.16 13.39
CA THR A 5 -26.10 42.22 14.40
C THR A 5 -25.22 41.66 15.50
N GLY A 6 -23.91 41.91 15.39
CA GLY A 6 -22.92 41.53 16.39
C GLY A 6 -21.75 42.49 16.31
N THR A 7 -21.60 43.35 17.32
CA THR A 7 -20.52 44.32 17.46
C THR A 7 -19.20 43.61 17.77
N SER A 8 -18.47 43.24 16.72
CA SER A 8 -17.01 43.17 16.73
C SER A 8 -16.53 43.37 15.30
N LYS A 9 -15.89 44.51 15.02
CA LYS A 9 -15.17 44.71 13.76
C LYS A 9 -13.87 43.89 13.81
N GLU A 10 -13.97 42.56 13.86
CA GLU A 10 -12.83 41.73 13.51
C GLU A 10 -12.55 41.95 12.02
N ARG A 11 -11.43 42.60 11.73
CA ARG A 11 -10.97 42.82 10.37
C ARG A 11 -10.74 41.44 9.76
N ALA A 12 -11.44 41.12 8.67
CA ALA A 12 -11.27 39.85 7.98
C ALA A 12 -9.78 39.61 7.68
N LYS A 13 -9.23 38.49 8.16
CA LYS A 13 -7.85 38.12 7.90
C LYS A 13 -7.69 37.88 6.39
N THR A 14 -6.68 38.50 5.79
CA THR A 14 -6.37 38.35 4.35
C THR A 14 -5.25 37.33 4.17
N LEU A 15 -5.38 36.42 3.21
CA LEU A 15 -4.32 35.48 2.85
C LEU A 15 -3.29 36.18 1.97
N THR A 16 -2.02 36.08 2.33
CA THR A 16 -0.89 36.62 1.56
C THR A 16 0.11 35.50 1.29
N LEU A 17 0.54 35.36 0.03
CA LEU A 17 1.62 34.44 -0.32
C LEU A 17 2.90 34.85 0.41
N LYS A 18 3.43 33.97 1.27
CA LYS A 18 4.68 34.22 2.00
C LYS A 18 5.90 33.74 1.22
N GLN A 19 5.87 32.52 0.68
CA GLN A 19 7.00 31.90 -0.02
C GLN A 19 6.56 30.69 -0.85
N ALA A 20 7.27 30.41 -1.95
CA ALA A 20 7.18 29.14 -2.67
C ALA A 20 8.32 28.20 -2.23
N LEU A 21 7.99 26.98 -1.83
CA LEU A 21 8.98 25.94 -1.46
C LEU A 21 9.33 25.12 -2.71
N LEU A 22 10.58 25.20 -3.15
CA LEU A 22 11.06 24.53 -4.37
C LEU A 22 11.96 23.35 -3.99
N GLY A 23 11.70 22.16 -4.56
CA GLY A 23 12.53 20.98 -4.32
C GLY A 23 12.08 19.72 -5.04
N HIS A 24 10.76 19.51 -5.19
CA HIS A 24 10.23 18.39 -5.99
C HIS A 24 10.47 18.59 -7.49
N THR A 25 10.67 17.48 -8.21
CA THR A 25 10.93 17.47 -9.66
C THR A 25 9.70 17.11 -10.50
N ASP A 26 8.60 16.74 -9.84
CA ASP A 26 7.30 16.43 -10.44
C ASP A 26 6.18 16.95 -9.51
N ALA A 27 4.92 16.72 -9.88
CA ALA A 27 3.75 17.20 -9.17
C ALA A 27 3.72 16.74 -7.70
N VAL A 28 3.54 17.72 -6.80
CA VAL A 28 3.19 17.48 -5.39
C VAL A 28 1.76 16.95 -5.34
N THR A 29 1.58 15.74 -4.83
CA THR A 29 0.32 15.00 -4.81
C THR A 29 -0.38 15.08 -3.47
N CYS A 30 0.38 15.26 -2.39
CA CYS A 30 -0.13 15.31 -1.03
C CYS A 30 0.75 16.18 -0.14
N LEU A 31 0.16 16.76 0.90
CA LEU A 31 0.81 17.65 1.85
C LEU A 31 0.20 17.41 3.24
N THR A 32 1.03 17.41 4.27
CA THR A 32 0.60 17.41 5.66
C THR A 32 1.49 18.35 6.47
N ALA A 33 0.99 18.90 7.56
CA ALA A 33 1.73 19.82 8.41
C ALA A 33 1.48 19.48 9.87
N SER A 34 2.54 19.54 10.67
CA SER A 34 2.47 19.39 12.12
C SER A 34 2.84 20.71 12.78
N SER A 35 1.91 21.24 13.58
CA SER A 35 2.20 22.39 14.44
C SER A 35 3.00 22.00 15.67
N ALA A 36 2.87 20.76 16.16
CA ALA A 36 3.58 20.29 17.35
C ALA A 36 5.09 20.22 17.11
N TYR A 37 5.48 19.78 15.91
CA TYR A 37 6.89 19.62 15.55
C TYR A 37 7.41 20.68 14.58
N HIS A 38 6.57 21.65 14.20
CA HIS A 38 6.92 22.72 13.28
C HIS A 38 7.47 22.24 11.93
N ILE A 39 6.85 21.21 11.35
CA ILE A 39 7.24 20.69 10.03
C ILE A 39 6.07 20.69 9.06
N VAL A 40 6.43 20.70 7.77
CA VAL A 40 5.54 20.34 6.66
C VAL A 40 6.16 19.17 5.93
N VAL A 41 5.35 18.21 5.50
CA VAL A 41 5.81 17.11 4.65
C VAL A 41 5.02 17.15 3.35
N SER A 42 5.73 17.20 2.22
CA SER A 42 5.14 17.10 0.89
C SER A 42 5.52 15.76 0.26
N GLY A 43 4.59 15.14 -0.45
CA GLY A 43 4.79 13.91 -1.21
C GLY A 43 4.54 14.19 -2.69
N SER A 44 5.30 13.52 -3.56
CA SER A 44 5.32 13.83 -4.99
C SER A 44 5.27 12.61 -5.89
N ARG A 45 4.89 12.86 -7.14
CA ARG A 45 4.98 11.89 -8.25
C ARG A 45 6.42 11.52 -8.60
N ASP A 46 7.39 12.34 -8.18
CA ASP A 46 8.83 12.04 -8.28
C ASP A 46 9.30 10.90 -7.35
N ARG A 47 8.37 10.28 -6.60
CA ARG A 47 8.61 9.13 -5.70
C ARG A 47 9.44 9.49 -4.47
N THR A 48 9.40 10.75 -4.06
CA THR A 48 10.01 11.22 -2.82
C THR A 48 9.01 11.99 -1.97
N CYS A 49 9.31 12.06 -0.67
CA CYS A 49 8.73 13.08 0.19
C CYS A 49 9.81 14.08 0.59
N ILE A 50 9.45 15.34 0.86
CA ILE A 50 10.35 16.34 1.43
C ILE A 50 9.77 16.81 2.76
N VAL A 51 10.62 16.87 3.78
CA VAL A 51 10.33 17.49 5.07
C VAL A 51 10.87 18.92 5.04
N TRP A 52 10.03 19.87 5.42
CA TRP A 52 10.30 21.30 5.44
C TRP A 52 10.14 21.87 6.84
N ASP A 53 10.91 22.90 7.15
CA ASP A 53 10.76 23.69 8.37
C ASP A 53 9.55 24.64 8.21
N LEU A 54 8.53 24.51 9.07
CA LEU A 54 7.31 25.32 9.01
C LEU A 54 7.55 26.79 9.40
N ASN A 55 8.57 27.07 10.21
CA ASN A 55 8.90 28.41 10.67
C ASN A 55 9.75 29.16 9.63
N LYS A 56 10.83 28.52 9.18
CA LYS A 56 11.82 29.06 8.23
C LYS A 56 11.41 28.89 6.77
N LEU A 57 10.44 28.02 6.48
CA LEU A 57 10.01 27.71 5.12
C LEU A 57 11.19 27.25 4.25
N SER A 58 11.97 26.31 4.78
CA SER A 58 13.20 25.80 4.16
C SER A 58 13.23 24.28 4.14
N PHE A 59 13.98 23.72 3.18
CA PHE A 59 14.24 22.28 3.08
C PHE A 59 14.95 21.77 4.35
N ILE A 60 14.51 20.63 4.88
CA ILE A 60 15.20 19.90 5.96
C ILE A 60 15.84 18.63 5.40
N THR A 61 15.01 17.72 4.90
CA THR A 61 15.47 16.41 4.41
C THR A 61 14.50 15.84 3.37
N GLN A 62 14.95 14.82 2.64
CA GLN A 62 14.16 14.12 1.64
C GLN A 62 14.05 12.64 1.99
N LEU A 63 12.82 12.16 2.07
CA LEU A 63 12.48 10.75 2.29
C LEU A 63 12.49 10.06 0.92
N ARG A 64 13.45 9.16 0.72
CA ARG A 64 13.72 8.45 -0.55
C ARG A 64 13.47 6.96 -0.38
N GLY A 65 13.29 6.26 -1.50
CA GLY A 65 13.14 4.78 -1.51
C GLY A 65 11.74 4.30 -1.89
N HIS A 66 10.80 5.20 -2.17
CA HIS A 66 9.49 4.80 -2.71
C HIS A 66 9.62 4.31 -4.15
N ARG A 67 8.99 3.18 -4.46
CA ARG A 67 9.01 2.57 -5.80
C ARG A 67 7.85 3.02 -6.70
N ALA A 68 6.99 3.90 -6.19
CA ALA A 68 5.83 4.44 -6.88
C ALA A 68 5.62 5.92 -6.47
N PRO A 69 4.81 6.68 -7.23
CA PRO A 69 4.34 8.00 -6.82
C PRO A 69 3.74 7.97 -5.40
N VAL A 70 4.10 8.97 -4.59
CA VAL A 70 3.47 9.15 -3.28
C VAL A 70 2.05 9.63 -3.51
N ALA A 71 1.07 9.01 -2.87
CA ALA A 71 -0.34 9.34 -3.06
C ALA A 71 -0.96 9.91 -1.78
N ALA A 72 -0.46 9.51 -0.60
CA ALA A 72 -1.00 9.95 0.67
C ALA A 72 0.09 10.11 1.72
N LEU A 73 -0.14 11.04 2.64
CA LEU A 73 0.73 11.37 3.78
C LEU A 73 -0.12 11.67 5.01
N CYS A 74 0.35 11.24 6.18
CA CYS A 74 -0.10 11.76 7.46
C CYS A 74 1.06 11.81 8.47
N ILE A 75 0.93 12.65 9.49
CA ILE A 75 1.86 12.71 10.62
C ILE A 75 1.08 12.25 11.84
N ASN A 76 1.73 11.46 12.69
CA ASN A 76 1.26 11.25 14.05
C ASN A 76 1.73 12.42 14.93
N GLU A 77 0.82 13.31 15.32
CA GLU A 77 1.13 14.50 16.13
C GLU A 77 1.66 14.16 17.53
N LEU A 78 1.55 12.91 17.97
CA LEU A 78 1.98 12.45 19.27
C LEU A 78 3.39 11.86 19.29
N THR A 79 3.78 11.14 18.23
CA THR A 79 5.12 10.52 18.13
C THR A 79 6.05 11.23 17.16
N GLY A 80 5.51 12.02 16.24
CA GLY A 80 6.25 12.61 15.12
C GLY A 80 6.54 11.61 14.00
N ASP A 81 6.01 10.39 14.08
CA ASP A 81 6.14 9.41 13.01
C ASP A 81 5.42 9.92 11.75
N ILE A 82 6.13 9.95 10.63
CA ILE A 82 5.61 10.35 9.32
C ILE A 82 5.20 9.08 8.58
N VAL A 83 3.95 9.01 8.14
CA VAL A 83 3.44 7.91 7.31
C VAL A 83 3.30 8.40 5.88
N SER A 84 3.88 7.65 4.96
CA SER A 84 3.80 7.89 3.52
C SER A 84 3.30 6.65 2.80
N CYS A 85 2.44 6.85 1.80
CA CYS A 85 1.88 5.76 1.02
C CYS A 85 2.20 5.96 -0.46
N ALA A 86 2.81 4.95 -1.07
CA ALA A 86 3.26 4.97 -2.46
C ALA A 86 2.92 3.65 -3.15
N GLY A 87 2.03 3.70 -4.15
CA GLY A 87 1.49 2.49 -4.77
C GLY A 87 0.81 1.60 -3.72
N THR A 88 1.32 0.37 -3.53
CA THR A 88 0.82 -0.58 -2.52
C THR A 88 1.64 -0.58 -1.23
N TYR A 89 2.61 0.32 -1.07
CA TYR A 89 3.50 0.35 0.08
C TYR A 89 3.11 1.44 1.08
N ILE A 90 3.17 1.08 2.36
CA ILE A 90 3.17 2.00 3.48
C ILE A 90 4.62 2.08 3.97
N HIS A 91 5.13 3.30 4.16
CA HIS A 91 6.41 3.56 4.82
C HIS A 91 6.19 4.48 6.01
N VAL A 92 6.83 4.12 7.12
CA VAL A 92 6.85 4.92 8.35
C VAL A 92 8.26 5.42 8.56
N TRP A 93 8.39 6.70 8.84
CA TRP A 93 9.65 7.41 9.04
C TRP A 93 9.62 8.11 10.39
N SER A 94 10.79 8.26 10.99
CA SER A 94 10.96 9.19 12.10
C SER A 94 10.82 10.61 11.58
N ILE A 95 10.57 11.54 12.50
CA ILE A 95 10.50 12.96 12.14
C ILE A 95 11.79 13.52 11.53
N ASN A 96 12.92 12.88 11.84
CA ASN A 96 14.24 13.23 11.30
C ASN A 96 14.50 12.57 9.93
N GLY A 97 13.55 11.79 9.41
CA GLY A 97 13.62 11.15 8.10
C GLY A 97 14.30 9.77 8.10
N SER A 98 14.54 9.17 9.27
CA SER A 98 15.05 7.80 9.35
C SER A 98 13.91 6.79 9.04
N PRO A 99 14.13 5.77 8.21
CA PRO A 99 13.12 4.73 8.00
C PRO A 99 12.88 3.94 9.30
N ILE A 100 11.61 3.70 9.64
CA ILE A 100 11.20 2.93 10.82
C ILE A 100 10.66 1.57 10.41
N ALA A 101 9.71 1.55 9.47
CA ALA A 101 9.07 0.32 9.01
C ALA A 101 8.48 0.50 7.61
N SER A 102 8.28 -0.61 6.90
CA SER A 102 7.49 -0.61 5.68
C SER A 102 6.67 -1.89 5.56
N ALA A 103 5.53 -1.81 4.88
CA ALA A 103 4.71 -2.96 4.56
C ALA A 103 4.11 -2.83 3.16
N ASN A 104 4.11 -3.94 2.42
CA ASN A 104 3.37 -4.06 1.18
C ASN A 104 1.96 -4.58 1.47
N THR A 105 0.95 -3.87 0.97
CA THR A 105 -0.46 -4.22 1.17
C THR A 105 -1.02 -5.08 0.03
N PHE A 106 -0.19 -5.53 -0.90
CA PHE A 106 -0.61 -6.28 -2.09
C PHE A 106 -1.21 -7.64 -1.71
N THR A 107 -2.42 -7.90 -2.22
CA THR A 107 -3.13 -9.17 -2.03
C THR A 107 -3.54 -9.81 -3.37
N GLY A 108 -2.82 -9.53 -4.46
CA GLY A 108 -3.08 -10.11 -5.79
C GLY A 108 -3.88 -9.26 -6.78
N ARG A 109 -4.39 -8.08 -6.38
CA ARG A 109 -5.10 -7.11 -7.27
C ARG A 109 -4.40 -5.75 -7.29
N SER A 110 -4.79 -4.85 -8.19
CA SER A 110 -4.34 -3.44 -8.16
C SER A 110 -4.94 -2.73 -6.94
N GLN A 111 -4.08 -2.38 -5.98
CA GLN A 111 -4.42 -2.08 -4.58
C GLN A 111 -3.78 -0.78 -4.11
N ASN A 112 -3.70 0.19 -5.02
CA ASN A 112 -3.04 1.45 -4.74
C ASN A 112 -3.70 2.13 -3.55
N ILE A 113 -2.86 2.59 -2.62
CA ILE A 113 -3.30 3.38 -1.48
C ILE A 113 -3.55 4.79 -1.99
N ALA A 114 -4.77 5.28 -1.84
CA ALA A 114 -5.18 6.61 -2.31
C ALA A 114 -5.23 7.64 -1.17
N CYS A 115 -5.50 7.20 0.06
CA CYS A 115 -5.56 8.07 1.23
C CYS A 115 -5.14 7.31 2.49
N CYS A 116 -4.68 8.03 3.50
CA CYS A 116 -4.33 7.47 4.80
C CYS A 116 -4.60 8.47 5.94
N CYS A 117 -4.74 7.95 7.15
CA CYS A 117 -4.79 8.73 8.39
C CYS A 117 -4.28 7.88 9.56
N VAL A 118 -4.04 8.50 10.70
CA VAL A 118 -3.54 7.83 11.91
C VAL A 118 -4.46 8.15 13.09
N SER A 119 -4.67 7.19 13.98
CA SER A 119 -5.33 7.45 15.26
C SER A 119 -4.32 7.95 16.29
N GLU A 120 -4.73 8.95 17.06
CA GLU A 120 -3.91 9.71 18.01
C GLU A 120 -4.58 9.69 19.39
N MET A 121 -4.87 8.50 19.93
CA MET A 121 -5.52 8.41 21.25
C MET A 121 -4.52 8.77 22.37
N ASN A 122 -3.55 7.89 22.65
CA ASN A 122 -2.46 8.13 23.61
C ASN A 122 -1.16 7.52 23.09
N GLU A 123 0.01 7.99 23.55
CA GLU A 123 1.31 7.60 22.98
C GLU A 123 1.63 6.15 23.32
N TRP A 124 1.32 5.77 24.56
CA TRP A 124 1.40 4.41 25.07
C TRP A 124 0.22 3.54 24.62
N ASP A 125 -0.76 4.07 23.88
CA ASP A 125 -1.84 3.23 23.39
C ASP A 125 -1.32 2.37 22.25
N THR A 126 -1.03 1.12 22.61
CA THR A 126 -0.62 0.12 21.65
C THR A 126 -1.68 -0.08 20.56
N HIS A 127 -2.95 0.31 20.77
CA HIS A 127 -4.02 0.22 19.78
C HIS A 127 -4.05 1.34 18.75
N ASN A 128 -3.09 2.28 18.77
CA ASN A 128 -2.98 3.24 17.68
C ASN A 128 -2.80 2.52 16.34
N VAL A 129 -3.58 2.95 15.36
CA VAL A 129 -3.63 2.37 14.03
C VAL A 129 -3.33 3.41 12.97
N ILE A 130 -2.63 2.95 11.94
CA ILE A 130 -2.57 3.59 10.64
C ILE A 130 -3.71 3.02 9.81
N VAL A 131 -4.53 3.91 9.25
CA VAL A 131 -5.68 3.56 8.43
C VAL A 131 -5.37 3.95 7.00
N THR A 132 -5.65 3.04 6.06
CA THR A 132 -5.36 3.22 4.63
C THR A 132 -6.60 2.92 3.81
N GLY A 133 -6.87 3.76 2.82
CA GLY A 133 -7.97 3.62 1.87
C GLY A 133 -7.40 3.27 0.50
N HIS A 134 -7.94 2.23 -0.13
CA HIS A 134 -7.37 1.63 -1.32
C HIS A 134 -8.29 1.72 -2.55
N SER A 135 -7.68 1.61 -3.72
CA SER A 135 -8.36 1.57 -5.02
C SER A 135 -9.34 0.39 -5.17
N ASP A 136 -9.19 -0.65 -4.37
CA ASP A 136 -10.09 -1.79 -4.33
C ASP A 136 -11.35 -1.58 -3.49
N GLY A 137 -11.50 -0.39 -2.88
CA GLY A 137 -12.62 -0.10 -2.02
C GLY A 137 -12.51 -0.70 -0.62
N VAL A 138 -11.34 -1.14 -0.18
CA VAL A 138 -11.13 -1.66 1.16
C VAL A 138 -10.39 -0.62 2.00
N VAL A 139 -10.89 -0.42 3.22
CA VAL A 139 -10.13 0.31 4.26
C VAL A 139 -9.36 -0.72 5.07
N ARG A 140 -8.06 -0.54 5.25
CA ARG A 140 -7.19 -1.45 6.02
C ARG A 140 -6.59 -0.74 7.24
N PHE A 141 -6.51 -1.46 8.35
CA PHE A 141 -5.93 -1.01 9.60
C PHE A 141 -4.61 -1.73 9.87
N TRP A 142 -3.60 -0.95 10.24
CA TRP A 142 -2.24 -1.39 10.49
C TRP A 142 -1.81 -0.89 11.85
N ARG A 143 -1.00 -1.68 12.56
CA ARG A 143 -0.45 -1.31 13.85
C ARG A 143 1.07 -1.45 13.83
N MET A 144 1.74 -0.56 14.52
CA MET A 144 3.17 -0.66 14.78
C MET A 144 3.41 -1.62 15.95
N GLU A 145 4.19 -2.67 15.74
CA GLU A 145 4.59 -3.63 16.78
C GLU A 145 6.10 -3.84 16.79
N PHE A 146 6.66 -4.14 17.96
CA PHE A 146 8.03 -4.64 18.06
C PHE A 146 7.98 -6.16 17.92
N LEU A 147 8.63 -6.69 16.89
CA LEU A 147 8.75 -8.11 16.65
C LEU A 147 10.19 -8.54 16.84
N GLN A 148 10.38 -9.71 17.47
CA GLN A 148 11.69 -10.29 17.63
C GLN A 148 12.12 -10.88 16.29
N VAL A 149 13.23 -10.38 15.73
CA VAL A 149 13.86 -10.95 14.54
C VAL A 149 14.50 -12.26 14.96
N PRO A 150 14.15 -13.40 14.35
CA PRO A 150 14.80 -14.67 14.65
C PRO A 150 16.29 -14.55 14.39
N GLU A 151 17.12 -14.96 15.34
CA GLU A 151 18.56 -15.12 15.11
C GLU A 151 18.72 -16.24 14.07
N THR A 152 18.94 -15.90 12.80
CA THR A 152 19.42 -16.88 11.83
C THR A 152 20.82 -17.30 12.27
N PRO A 153 21.05 -18.59 12.59
CA PRO A 153 22.41 -19.07 12.85
C PRO A 153 23.28 -18.71 11.64
N ALA A 154 24.47 -18.16 11.90
CA ALA A 154 25.42 -17.92 10.83
C ALA A 154 25.65 -19.24 10.07
N PRO A 155 25.70 -19.23 8.73
CA PRO A 155 26.08 -20.42 7.99
C PRO A 155 27.46 -20.88 8.50
N GLU A 156 27.58 -22.17 8.83
CA GLU A 156 28.86 -22.73 9.27
C GLU A 156 29.91 -22.49 8.18
N PRO A 157 31.13 -22.07 8.54
CA PRO A 157 32.19 -21.91 7.57
C PRO A 157 32.42 -23.27 6.88
N VAL A 158 32.25 -23.29 5.57
CA VAL A 158 32.63 -24.44 4.75
C VAL A 158 34.16 -24.49 4.79
N GLU A 159 34.70 -25.46 5.53
CA GLU A 159 36.13 -25.77 5.48
C GLU A 159 36.49 -26.07 4.01
N PRO A 160 37.55 -25.45 3.46
CA PRO A 160 38.00 -25.77 2.11
C PRO A 160 38.41 -27.23 2.07
N ASP A 161 37.79 -28.00 1.18
CA ASP A 161 38.18 -29.38 0.88
C ASP A 161 39.65 -29.38 0.47
N GLY A 162 40.49 -29.95 1.33
CA GLY A 162 41.92 -30.14 1.09
C GLY A 162 42.11 -31.19 0.01
N GLY A 163 42.04 -30.76 -1.25
CA GLY A 163 42.51 -31.53 -2.39
C GLY A 163 43.98 -31.23 -2.63
N ASP A 164 44.82 -32.22 -2.33
CA ASP A 164 46.29 -32.18 -2.43
C ASP A 164 46.79 -31.62 -3.78
N GLU A 165 47.63 -30.60 -3.70
CA GLU A 165 48.56 -30.22 -4.75
C GLU A 165 49.66 -31.29 -4.82
N ASP A 166 49.71 -32.06 -5.90
CA ASP A 166 50.92 -32.81 -6.26
C ASP A 166 51.46 -32.26 -7.58
N SER A 167 52.49 -31.44 -7.43
CA SER A 167 53.29 -30.83 -8.48
C SER A 167 54.36 -31.81 -8.97
N SER A 168 54.44 -32.04 -10.28
CA SER A 168 55.70 -32.44 -10.91
C SER A 168 55.85 -31.83 -12.31
N GLU A 169 57.09 -31.51 -12.61
CA GLU A 169 57.57 -30.42 -13.47
C GLU A 169 57.72 -30.76 -14.96
N SER A 170 57.65 -29.67 -15.75
CA SER A 170 58.45 -29.30 -16.94
C SER A 170 58.59 -30.19 -18.19
N ASP A 171 58.21 -29.55 -19.30
CA ASP A 171 58.94 -29.36 -20.57
C ASP A 171 59.20 -30.53 -21.54
N GLY A 172 58.76 -30.33 -22.78
CA GLY A 172 59.17 -31.11 -23.96
C GLY A 172 58.38 -30.72 -25.22
N GLU A 173 59.06 -30.06 -26.14
CA GLU A 173 58.57 -29.59 -27.44
C GLU A 173 58.23 -30.72 -28.44
N ASP A 174 57.42 -30.33 -29.43
CA ASP A 174 57.60 -30.58 -30.87
C ASP A 174 56.70 -31.60 -31.61
N GLY A 175 56.22 -31.13 -32.78
CA GLY A 175 56.20 -31.90 -34.03
C GLY A 175 55.09 -32.93 -34.31
N GLY A 176 54.02 -32.47 -34.99
CA GLY A 176 53.59 -33.02 -36.28
C GLY A 176 52.76 -34.32 -36.37
N GLY A 177 51.74 -34.28 -37.25
CA GLY A 177 51.50 -35.39 -38.19
C GLY A 177 50.27 -36.29 -38.01
N THR A 178 49.24 -35.99 -38.83
CA THR A 178 48.46 -36.93 -39.66
C THR A 178 47.50 -37.98 -39.05
N ALA A 179 46.21 -37.75 -39.38
CA ALA A 179 45.33 -38.61 -40.19
C ALA A 179 44.35 -39.62 -39.56
N ASN A 180 43.14 -39.56 -40.14
CA ASN A 180 42.05 -40.55 -40.24
C ASN A 180 41.23 -40.85 -38.97
N SER A 181 39.91 -41.00 -39.01
CA SER A 181 38.98 -41.20 -40.13
C SER A 181 37.53 -41.09 -39.63
N LEU A 182 36.63 -40.61 -40.52
CA LEU A 182 35.23 -41.05 -40.74
C LEU A 182 34.26 -40.97 -39.54
N SER A 183 33.01 -40.51 -39.61
CA SER A 183 32.00 -40.20 -40.65
C SER A 183 30.78 -39.72 -39.82
N GLN A 184 29.95 -38.74 -40.18
CA GLN A 184 28.99 -38.78 -41.27
C GLN A 184 28.32 -37.39 -41.44
N GLU A 185 28.25 -36.93 -42.68
CA GLU A 185 27.45 -35.80 -43.19
C GLU A 185 25.94 -36.11 -43.10
N HIS A 186 25.01 -35.14 -43.04
CA HIS A 186 24.51 -34.26 -44.13
C HIS A 186 23.35 -33.42 -43.53
N LYS A 187 22.91 -32.24 -43.98
CA LYS A 187 23.39 -31.19 -44.90
C LYS A 187 22.42 -30.02 -44.73
N ALA A 188 22.93 -28.79 -44.74
CA ALA A 188 22.16 -27.56 -44.88
C ALA A 188 21.91 -27.21 -46.36
N GLU A 189 20.97 -26.31 -46.65
CA GLU A 189 21.03 -25.30 -47.74
C GLU A 189 19.83 -24.32 -47.55
N ARG A 190 20.05 -23.06 -47.18
CA ARG A 190 20.40 -21.84 -47.97
C ARG A 190 19.21 -21.10 -48.61
N ASN A 191 19.00 -19.87 -48.12
CA ASN A 191 18.28 -18.69 -48.66
C ASN A 191 18.64 -18.34 -50.13
N PRO A 192 17.93 -17.47 -50.90
CA PRO A 192 17.52 -16.10 -50.48
C PRO A 192 16.30 -15.37 -51.16
N SER A 193 15.94 -14.22 -50.55
CA SER A 193 15.46 -12.92 -51.09
C SER A 193 14.23 -12.79 -52.02
N SER A 194 13.28 -11.92 -51.65
CA SER A 194 12.85 -10.74 -52.45
C SER A 194 11.82 -9.84 -51.73
N GLN A 195 12.05 -8.53 -51.80
CA GLN A 195 11.11 -7.40 -51.68
C GLN A 195 10.95 -6.79 -53.11
N PRO A 196 10.05 -5.80 -53.45
CA PRO A 196 9.71 -4.61 -52.64
C PRO A 196 8.32 -3.94 -52.85
N GLY A 197 8.06 -2.89 -52.04
CA GLY A 197 7.59 -1.57 -52.55
C GLY A 197 6.14 -1.12 -52.29
N SER A 198 5.97 -0.06 -51.47
CA SER A 198 5.41 1.26 -51.88
C SER A 198 5.10 2.20 -50.69
N GLN A 199 5.65 3.42 -50.74
CA GLN A 199 5.11 4.65 -50.12
C GLN A 199 4.48 5.52 -51.25
N PRO A 200 3.81 6.64 -50.93
CA PRO A 200 4.54 7.92 -50.96
C PRO A 200 4.19 8.92 -49.84
N SER A 201 5.10 9.89 -49.73
CA SER A 201 5.21 11.04 -48.82
C SER A 201 4.27 12.21 -49.18
N SER A 202 3.97 13.06 -48.19
CA SER A 202 3.88 14.51 -48.43
C SER A 202 4.40 15.32 -47.23
N THR A 203 5.35 16.19 -47.54
CA THR A 203 5.92 17.30 -46.74
C THR A 203 4.86 18.39 -46.51
N VAL A 204 4.98 19.30 -45.52
CA VAL A 204 5.53 20.64 -45.75
C VAL A 204 5.46 21.54 -44.48
N HIS A 205 6.56 22.29 -44.26
CA HIS A 205 6.79 23.57 -43.56
C HIS A 205 7.05 23.73 -42.04
N ARG A 206 8.22 24.37 -41.83
CA ARG A 206 8.82 25.06 -40.66
C ARG A 206 8.85 26.57 -40.98
N PRO A 207 8.93 27.48 -39.99
CA PRO A 207 10.07 28.43 -39.94
C PRO A 207 10.60 28.60 -38.50
N ARG A 208 11.91 28.46 -38.22
CA ARG A 208 12.98 29.49 -38.17
C ARG A 208 12.64 30.71 -37.28
N GLY A 209 13.35 30.84 -36.16
CA GLY A 209 13.35 32.03 -35.28
C GLY A 209 14.42 33.06 -35.68
N PRO A 210 14.84 33.94 -34.76
CA PRO A 210 16.17 34.53 -34.80
C PRO A 210 16.97 34.35 -33.50
N SER A 211 18.28 34.18 -33.70
CA SER A 211 19.35 34.21 -32.70
C SER A 211 19.73 35.64 -32.32
N THR A 212 20.07 35.86 -31.04
CA THR A 212 21.05 36.89 -30.64
C THR A 212 21.98 36.34 -29.58
N ARG A 213 23.27 36.61 -29.80
CA ARG A 213 24.47 36.19 -29.07
C ARG A 213 24.74 37.01 -27.80
N GLY A 214 25.60 36.44 -26.94
CA GLY A 214 26.44 37.13 -25.95
C GLY A 214 26.12 36.62 -24.53
N GLY A 215 26.94 35.87 -23.81
CA GLY A 215 28.40 35.73 -23.82
C GLY A 215 28.93 36.24 -22.48
N ALA A 216 29.24 35.33 -21.55
CA ALA A 216 30.21 35.56 -20.48
C ALA A 216 30.65 34.21 -19.92
N SER A 217 31.85 33.82 -20.32
CA SER A 217 32.66 32.73 -19.79
C SER A 217 33.38 33.22 -18.55
N TRP A 218 33.40 32.41 -17.48
CA TRP A 218 34.45 32.46 -16.47
C TRP A 218 34.88 31.02 -16.17
N SER A 219 36.06 30.71 -16.68
CA SER A 219 36.87 29.56 -16.33
C SER A 219 37.71 29.90 -15.09
N MET A 220 37.77 28.98 -14.13
CA MET A 220 38.96 28.74 -13.32
C MET A 220 38.98 27.28 -12.91
N ASP A 221 40.07 26.63 -13.31
CA ASP A 221 40.35 25.21 -13.18
C ASP A 221 40.83 24.79 -11.79
N SER A 222 40.72 23.48 -11.56
CA SER A 222 41.71 22.58 -10.94
C SER A 222 41.51 22.09 -9.50
N GLY A 223 41.32 20.76 -9.44
CA GLY A 223 41.72 19.83 -8.36
C GLY A 223 40.53 19.24 -7.61
N SER A 224 40.24 17.93 -7.57
CA SER A 224 40.93 16.73 -8.02
C SER A 224 39.90 15.59 -8.12
N ASP A 225 40.21 14.66 -9.01
CA ASP A 225 39.50 13.44 -9.43
C ASP A 225 39.17 12.45 -8.30
N ASP A 226 37.99 11.81 -8.39
CA ASP A 226 37.85 10.37 -8.20
C ASP A 226 36.54 9.90 -8.83
N SER A 227 36.63 9.67 -10.14
CA SER A 227 35.55 9.24 -11.01
C SER A 227 35.55 7.72 -11.18
N HIS A 228 34.99 6.98 -10.22
CA HIS A 228 34.60 5.60 -10.46
C HIS A 228 33.23 5.52 -11.16
N ARG A 229 33.33 5.40 -12.48
CA ARG A 229 32.32 4.88 -13.41
C ARG A 229 31.66 3.62 -12.84
N TRP A 230 30.34 3.63 -12.67
CA TRP A 230 29.56 2.40 -12.76
C TRP A 230 28.76 2.42 -14.04
N SER A 231 29.19 1.54 -14.94
CA SER A 231 28.59 1.25 -16.23
C SER A 231 27.18 0.71 -16.08
N ASP A 232 26.32 1.17 -16.99
CA ASP A 232 25.09 0.50 -17.37
C ASP A 232 25.36 -0.95 -17.78
N SER A 233 24.73 -1.88 -17.07
CA SER A 233 24.33 -3.17 -17.65
C SER A 233 23.00 -3.59 -17.01
N LEU A 234 21.93 -3.03 -17.54
CA LEU A 234 20.58 -3.55 -17.39
C LEU A 234 20.49 -4.89 -18.14
N SER A 235 20.59 -6.00 -17.44
CA SER A 235 20.05 -7.28 -17.90
C SER A 235 18.68 -7.48 -17.25
N ILE A 236 17.64 -7.26 -18.05
CA ILE A 236 16.29 -7.74 -17.76
C ILE A 236 16.36 -9.27 -17.80
N ASP A 237 16.02 -9.91 -16.69
CA ASP A 237 15.62 -11.31 -16.69
C ASP A 237 14.31 -11.42 -15.88
N GLU A 238 13.22 -11.65 -16.61
CA GLU A 238 11.92 -11.96 -16.06
C GLU A 238 11.93 -13.43 -15.64
N LYS A 239 12.11 -13.70 -14.34
CA LYS A 239 11.57 -14.88 -13.67
C LYS A 239 11.72 -14.79 -12.16
N ASP A 240 10.71 -15.32 -11.49
CA ASP A 240 10.45 -15.30 -10.05
C ASP A 240 11.68 -15.46 -9.15
N GLY A 241 11.77 -14.61 -8.12
CA GLY A 241 12.78 -14.73 -7.06
C GLY A 241 12.76 -13.54 -6.11
N PHE A 242 12.03 -13.67 -5.00
CA PHE A 242 12.04 -12.71 -3.90
C PHE A 242 13.41 -12.69 -3.21
N VAL A 243 14.11 -11.56 -3.29
CA VAL A 243 15.11 -11.15 -2.28
C VAL A 243 15.06 -9.63 -2.15
N PHE A 244 14.80 -9.13 -0.94
CA PHE A 244 15.08 -7.73 -0.60
C PHE A 244 16.32 -7.72 0.29
N VAL A 245 17.37 -7.06 -0.22
CA VAL A 245 18.55 -6.68 0.57
C VAL A 245 18.15 -5.49 1.45
N ASN A 246 18.32 -5.66 2.76
CA ASN A 246 18.13 -4.60 3.74
C ASN A 246 19.25 -3.56 3.55
N TYR A 247 18.89 -2.32 3.19
CA TYR A 247 19.85 -1.21 3.22
C TYR A 247 20.00 -0.72 4.66
N SER A 248 20.78 -1.45 5.46
CA SER A 248 21.39 -0.93 6.67
C SER A 248 22.84 -0.57 6.35
N GLU A 249 23.05 0.60 5.75
CA GLU A 249 24.41 1.14 5.64
C GLU A 249 24.89 1.59 7.03
N GLY A 250 25.81 0.80 7.59
CA GLY A 250 26.88 1.28 8.46
C GLY A 250 26.51 1.70 9.88
N GLN A 251 26.21 0.75 10.78
CA GLN A 251 26.45 0.96 12.21
C GLN A 251 27.08 -0.28 12.86
N HIS A 252 28.27 -0.04 13.41
CA HIS A 252 29.07 -0.82 14.37
C HIS A 252 28.52 -2.20 14.81
N LYS A 253 29.39 -3.22 14.66
CA LYS A 253 29.28 -4.51 15.35
C LYS A 253 29.24 -4.29 16.87
N GLY A 254 28.03 -4.14 17.41
CA GLY A 254 27.73 -4.08 18.82
C GLY A 254 26.30 -4.53 19.02
N LEU A 255 26.12 -5.71 19.61
CA LEU A 255 24.88 -6.32 20.11
C LEU A 255 23.59 -5.74 19.49
N LEU A 256 23.20 -6.30 18.34
CA LEU A 256 21.94 -5.94 17.68
C LEU A 256 20.78 -6.22 18.63
N ASN A 257 19.99 -5.19 18.96
CA ASN A 257 18.70 -5.37 19.60
C ASN A 257 17.88 -6.32 18.71
N PRO A 258 17.41 -7.47 19.22
CA PRO A 258 16.70 -8.44 18.40
C PRO A 258 15.27 -7.98 18.06
N TRP A 259 14.91 -6.72 18.35
CA TRP A 259 13.56 -6.19 18.22
C TRP A 259 13.52 -5.13 17.13
N GLU A 260 12.68 -5.37 16.11
CA GLU A 260 12.44 -4.43 15.02
C GLU A 260 10.98 -3.96 15.04
N ARG A 261 10.74 -2.67 14.73
CA ARG A 261 9.39 -2.14 14.55
C ARG A 261 8.85 -2.57 13.19
N GLN A 262 7.71 -3.24 13.16
CA GLN A 262 7.06 -3.68 11.92
C GLN A 262 5.58 -3.25 11.88
N LEU A 263 5.07 -3.06 10.67
CA LEU A 263 3.66 -2.80 10.40
C LEU A 263 2.89 -4.11 10.30
N VAL A 264 1.98 -4.34 11.25
CA VAL A 264 1.17 -5.55 11.32
C VAL A 264 -0.27 -5.22 10.91
N PHE A 265 -0.80 -5.97 9.93
CA PHE A 265 -2.19 -5.87 9.53
C PHE A 265 -3.12 -6.31 10.67
N ARG A 266 -4.18 -5.55 10.94
CA ARG A 266 -5.14 -5.82 12.03
C ARG A 266 -6.52 -6.18 11.56
N SER A 267 -7.10 -5.36 10.70
CA SER A 267 -8.48 -5.52 10.26
C SER A 267 -8.75 -4.74 8.99
N LYS A 268 -9.95 -4.91 8.43
CA LYS A 268 -10.42 -4.21 7.24
C LYS A 268 -11.91 -3.87 7.31
N LEU A 269 -12.33 -2.80 6.63
CA LEU A 269 -13.75 -2.49 6.36
C LEU A 269 -14.05 -2.76 4.89
N THR A 270 -15.04 -3.61 4.62
CA THR A 270 -15.40 -4.04 3.24
C THR A 270 -16.87 -3.85 2.89
N MET A 271 -17.75 -3.65 3.88
CA MET A 271 -19.20 -3.71 3.67
C MET A 271 -19.78 -2.54 2.87
N HIS A 272 -19.25 -1.33 3.06
CA HIS A 272 -19.77 -0.10 2.43
C HIS A 272 -19.45 -0.01 0.93
N THR A 273 -18.38 -0.68 0.50
CA THR A 273 -17.97 -0.78 -0.90
C THR A 273 -18.49 -2.03 -1.59
N ALA A 274 -19.18 -2.91 -0.87
CA ALA A 274 -19.65 -4.21 -1.35
C ALA A 274 -18.51 -5.08 -1.94
N PHE A 275 -17.29 -4.95 -1.43
CA PHE A 275 -16.07 -5.55 -1.99
C PHE A 275 -16.18 -7.07 -2.21
N ASP A 276 -16.75 -7.80 -1.24
CA ASP A 276 -16.89 -9.26 -1.30
C ASP A 276 -18.20 -9.73 -1.95
N ARG A 277 -19.00 -8.83 -2.55
CA ARG A 277 -20.26 -9.24 -3.17
C ARG A 277 -20.06 -9.68 -4.61
N LYS A 278 -20.62 -10.84 -4.95
CA LYS A 278 -20.56 -11.43 -6.31
C LYS A 278 -21.20 -10.54 -7.39
N ASP A 279 -22.14 -9.66 -7.01
CA ASP A 279 -22.83 -8.72 -7.90
C ASP A 279 -22.11 -7.38 -8.08
N ASN A 280 -20.99 -7.16 -7.38
CA ASN A 280 -20.24 -5.91 -7.42
C ASN A 280 -18.86 -6.14 -8.06
N ALA A 281 -18.86 -6.24 -9.39
CA ALA A 281 -17.64 -6.46 -10.17
C ALA A 281 -16.61 -5.32 -10.06
N HIS A 282 -17.04 -4.11 -9.69
CA HIS A 282 -16.19 -2.92 -9.59
C HIS A 282 -16.46 -2.17 -8.28
N PRO A 283 -15.84 -2.58 -7.17
CA PRO A 283 -15.90 -1.85 -5.91
C PRO A 283 -15.47 -0.39 -6.11
N ALA A 284 -16.16 0.53 -5.43
CA ALA A 284 -15.77 1.94 -5.46
C ALA A 284 -14.46 2.11 -4.69
N GLU A 285 -13.46 2.73 -5.30
CA GLU A 285 -12.21 3.09 -4.63
C GLU A 285 -12.45 3.97 -3.41
N ILE A 286 -11.64 3.82 -2.37
CA ILE A 286 -11.66 4.74 -1.22
C ILE A 286 -10.87 5.99 -1.60
N SER A 287 -11.54 7.15 -1.65
CA SER A 287 -10.95 8.40 -2.09
C SER A 287 -10.56 9.33 -0.93
N ALA A 288 -11.19 9.17 0.24
CA ALA A 288 -10.91 9.99 1.40
C ALA A 288 -11.15 9.23 2.72
N LEU A 289 -10.32 9.54 3.72
CA LEU A 289 -10.46 9.05 5.08
C LEU A 289 -10.31 10.22 6.05
N ALA A 290 -11.11 10.20 7.12
CA ALA A 290 -10.92 11.09 8.27
C ALA A 290 -11.30 10.37 9.57
N ILE A 291 -10.59 10.69 10.65
CA ILE A 291 -10.92 10.22 12.00
C ILE A 291 -11.45 11.42 12.79
N SER A 292 -12.52 11.22 13.56
CA SER A 292 -13.04 12.27 14.43
C SER A 292 -12.07 12.57 15.58
N LYS A 293 -12.06 13.80 16.10
CA LYS A 293 -11.14 14.22 17.17
C LYS A 293 -11.29 13.43 18.47
N ASP A 294 -12.50 12.95 18.75
CA ASP A 294 -12.79 12.08 19.89
C ASP A 294 -12.48 10.60 19.60
N HIS A 295 -11.94 10.29 18.42
CA HIS A 295 -11.67 8.95 17.91
C HIS A 295 -12.88 7.99 17.91
N SER A 296 -14.10 8.52 18.05
CA SER A 296 -15.33 7.73 18.08
C SER A 296 -15.84 7.35 16.70
N LYS A 297 -15.33 8.00 15.63
CA LYS A 297 -15.80 7.80 14.25
C LYS A 297 -14.66 7.77 13.24
N ILE A 298 -14.90 6.99 12.19
CA ILE A 298 -14.11 7.00 10.96
C ILE A 298 -15.05 7.35 9.81
N LEU A 299 -14.74 8.44 9.12
CA LEU A 299 -15.44 8.89 7.92
C LEU A 299 -14.70 8.36 6.71
N VAL A 300 -15.44 7.72 5.80
CA VAL A 300 -14.90 7.10 4.60
C VAL A 300 -15.63 7.63 3.38
N GLY A 301 -14.91 8.33 2.51
CA GLY A 301 -15.37 8.79 1.20
C GLY A 301 -14.96 7.80 0.11
N ASP A 302 -15.81 7.60 -0.89
CA ASP A 302 -15.50 6.74 -2.04
C ASP A 302 -15.52 7.47 -3.39
N GLY A 303 -15.02 6.82 -4.44
CA GLY A 303 -14.99 7.33 -5.81
C GLY A 303 -16.37 7.49 -6.46
N ARG A 304 -17.45 7.10 -5.77
CA ARG A 304 -18.85 7.33 -6.21
C ARG A 304 -19.48 8.53 -5.52
N GLY A 305 -18.71 9.30 -4.74
CA GLY A 305 -19.17 10.49 -4.04
C GLY A 305 -20.01 10.21 -2.79
N ARG A 306 -19.94 8.99 -2.24
CA ARG A 306 -20.64 8.63 -1.00
C ARG A 306 -19.73 8.85 0.20
N VAL A 307 -20.31 9.20 1.35
CA VAL A 307 -19.61 9.32 2.62
C VAL A 307 -20.26 8.40 3.64
N PHE A 308 -19.47 7.51 4.23
CA PHE A 308 -19.88 6.58 5.27
C PHE A 308 -19.28 7.00 6.60
N SER A 309 -20.10 6.96 7.66
CA SER A 309 -19.64 7.17 9.03
C SER A 309 -19.66 5.84 9.78
N TRP A 310 -18.48 5.36 10.14
CA TRP A 310 -18.28 4.21 11.01
C TRP A 310 -18.13 4.69 12.45
N SER A 311 -18.73 4.00 13.41
CA SER A 311 -18.61 4.33 14.83
C SER A 311 -17.79 3.26 15.54
N VAL A 312 -16.85 3.70 16.37
CA VAL A 312 -16.14 2.86 17.32
C VAL A 312 -17.07 2.68 18.53
N SER A 313 -17.55 1.46 18.76
CA SER A 313 -18.46 1.16 19.87
C SER A 313 -17.68 0.84 21.15
N ASP A 314 -18.05 1.46 22.27
CA ASP A 314 -17.45 1.18 23.60
C ASP A 314 -17.80 -0.21 24.16
N GLN A 315 -18.71 -0.94 23.51
CA GLN A 315 -19.08 -2.30 23.89
C GLN A 315 -18.73 -3.30 22.79
N PRO A 316 -17.64 -4.07 22.90
CA PRO A 316 -17.36 -5.16 21.98
C PRO A 316 -18.50 -6.19 22.06
N GLY A 317 -19.35 -6.22 21.02
CA GLY A 317 -20.39 -7.25 20.85
C GLY A 317 -21.86 -6.79 20.93
N ARG A 318 -22.16 -5.49 21.10
CA ARG A 318 -23.56 -4.98 21.12
C ARG A 318 -23.92 -3.98 20.03
N SER A 319 -23.06 -3.77 19.04
CA SER A 319 -23.42 -3.03 17.83
C SER A 319 -24.46 -3.86 17.06
N ALA A 320 -25.61 -3.28 16.72
CA ALA A 320 -26.46 -3.85 15.67
C ALA A 320 -25.54 -4.09 14.47
N ALA A 321 -25.43 -5.34 14.01
CA ALA A 321 -24.36 -5.67 13.08
C ALA A 321 -24.52 -4.79 11.83
N ASP A 322 -23.45 -4.11 11.40
CA ASP A 322 -23.50 -3.04 10.39
C ASP A 322 -24.15 -3.45 9.05
N HIS A 323 -24.30 -4.76 8.80
CA HIS A 323 -24.99 -5.33 7.65
C HIS A 323 -26.51 -5.47 7.82
N TRP A 324 -27.08 -5.06 8.95
CA TRP A 324 -28.51 -5.15 9.22
C TRP A 324 -29.28 -4.09 8.44
N VAL A 325 -30.32 -4.54 7.74
CA VAL A 325 -31.24 -3.61 7.09
C VAL A 325 -32.02 -2.87 8.16
N LYS A 326 -32.14 -1.54 8.01
CA LYS A 326 -32.92 -0.70 8.92
C LYS A 326 -34.40 -1.04 8.81
N ASP A 327 -35.08 -1.13 9.94
CA ASP A 327 -36.50 -1.52 10.05
C ASP A 327 -37.44 -0.60 9.26
N GLU A 328 -37.07 0.66 9.09
CA GLU A 328 -37.87 1.69 8.41
C GLU A 328 -38.00 1.47 6.90
N VAL A 329 -37.13 0.65 6.30
CA VAL A 329 -37.02 0.49 4.85
C VAL A 329 -37.71 -0.78 4.35
N VAL A 330 -38.13 -1.68 5.25
CA VAL A 330 -38.70 -3.00 4.90
C VAL A 330 -39.96 -3.29 5.71
N ASP A 331 -41.08 -3.43 5.01
CA ASP A 331 -42.41 -3.68 5.59
C ASP A 331 -42.86 -5.14 5.47
N SER A 332 -42.04 -6.02 4.89
CA SER A 332 -42.38 -7.42 4.63
C SER A 332 -41.19 -8.38 4.80
N CYS A 333 -41.49 -9.62 5.15
CA CYS A 333 -40.50 -10.67 5.36
C CYS A 333 -39.73 -10.99 4.07
N SER A 334 -38.40 -10.94 4.12
CA SER A 334 -37.53 -11.25 2.98
C SER A 334 -37.61 -12.70 2.48
N GLY A 335 -38.21 -13.60 3.28
CA GLY A 335 -38.33 -15.03 2.96
C GLY A 335 -39.70 -15.45 2.42
N CYS A 336 -40.79 -14.79 2.86
CA CYS A 336 -42.16 -15.19 2.49
C CYS A 336 -43.08 -14.02 2.14
N ALA A 337 -42.55 -12.80 2.07
CA ALA A 337 -43.27 -11.57 1.76
C ALA A 337 -44.44 -11.22 2.70
N VAL A 338 -44.63 -11.92 3.82
CA VAL A 338 -45.64 -11.54 4.81
C VAL A 338 -45.35 -10.14 5.34
N ARG A 339 -46.36 -9.27 5.38
CA ARG A 339 -46.20 -7.91 5.90
C ARG A 339 -46.01 -7.92 7.41
N PHE A 340 -45.05 -7.15 7.88
CA PHE A 340 -44.81 -6.96 9.31
C PHE A 340 -45.93 -6.13 9.92
N SER A 341 -46.33 -6.50 11.13
CA SER A 341 -47.40 -5.85 11.87
C SER A 341 -47.12 -5.95 13.38
N LEU A 342 -48.04 -5.48 14.22
CA LEU A 342 -47.90 -5.63 15.67
C LEU A 342 -47.84 -7.10 16.11
N THR A 343 -48.49 -8.00 15.38
CA THR A 343 -48.48 -9.45 15.65
C THR A 343 -47.32 -10.15 14.93
N GLU A 344 -46.99 -9.72 13.71
CA GLU A 344 -45.88 -10.26 12.94
C GLU A 344 -44.61 -9.42 13.14
N ARG A 345 -43.85 -9.78 14.18
CA ARG A 345 -42.64 -9.04 14.60
C ARG A 345 -41.48 -9.21 13.61
N ARG A 346 -40.65 -8.17 13.56
CA ARG A 346 -39.41 -8.10 12.77
C ARG A 346 -38.28 -8.86 13.47
N HIS A 347 -37.54 -9.67 12.72
CA HIS A 347 -36.35 -10.35 13.22
C HIS A 347 -35.22 -10.30 12.19
N HIS A 348 -34.06 -9.76 12.58
CA HIS A 348 -32.86 -9.80 11.73
C HIS A 348 -32.22 -11.18 11.74
N CYS A 349 -31.78 -11.61 10.56
CA CYS A 349 -30.85 -12.73 10.45
C CYS A 349 -29.44 -12.26 10.80
N ARG A 350 -28.80 -12.87 11.80
CA ARG A 350 -27.44 -12.49 12.23
C ARG A 350 -26.38 -12.69 11.12
N ASN A 351 -26.61 -13.63 10.18
CA ASN A 351 -25.70 -13.87 9.05
C ASN A 351 -25.87 -12.86 7.88
N CYS A 352 -27.05 -12.76 7.25
CA CYS A 352 -27.26 -11.88 6.08
C CYS A 352 -27.82 -10.49 6.39
N GLY A 353 -28.28 -10.21 7.61
CA GLY A 353 -28.78 -8.90 8.04
C GLY A 353 -30.16 -8.50 7.54
N GLN A 354 -30.80 -9.35 6.72
CA GLN A 354 -32.16 -9.13 6.22
C GLN A 354 -33.22 -9.38 7.31
N LEU A 355 -34.42 -8.82 7.09
CA LEU A 355 -35.57 -8.92 7.99
C LEU A 355 -36.48 -10.10 7.62
N PHE A 356 -36.87 -10.86 8.65
CA PHE A 356 -37.70 -12.05 8.50
C PHE A 356 -38.78 -12.12 9.59
N CYS A 357 -39.86 -12.84 9.28
CA CYS A 357 -40.83 -13.26 10.27
C CYS A 357 -40.25 -14.34 11.19
N GLN A 358 -40.96 -14.64 12.28
CA GLN A 358 -40.54 -15.66 13.24
C GLN A 358 -40.36 -17.04 12.58
N LYS A 359 -41.21 -17.39 11.61
CA LYS A 359 -41.14 -18.68 10.89
C LYS A 359 -39.91 -18.80 10.00
N CYS A 360 -39.59 -17.76 9.22
CA CYS A 360 -38.47 -17.76 8.29
C CYS A 360 -37.10 -17.62 8.97
N SER A 361 -37.07 -17.19 10.24
CA SER A 361 -35.84 -16.99 11.04
C SER A 361 -35.80 -17.81 12.32
N ARG A 362 -36.50 -18.94 12.39
CA ARG A 362 -36.55 -19.79 13.60
C ARG A 362 -35.25 -20.54 13.92
N PHE A 363 -34.25 -20.48 13.04
CA PHE A 363 -33.05 -21.30 13.10
C PHE A 363 -31.94 -20.59 13.88
N GLN A 364 -31.04 -21.38 14.46
CA GLN A 364 -29.87 -20.86 15.16
C GLN A 364 -28.61 -21.57 14.66
N SER A 365 -27.54 -20.81 14.43
CA SER A 365 -26.24 -21.38 14.03
C SER A 365 -25.10 -20.50 14.54
N GLU A 366 -23.93 -21.10 14.70
CA GLU A 366 -22.67 -20.39 14.92
C GLU A 366 -22.20 -19.75 13.60
N ILE A 367 -21.52 -18.60 13.68
CA ILE A 367 -21.05 -17.88 12.50
C ILE A 367 -19.55 -17.60 12.66
N LYS A 368 -18.72 -18.58 12.30
CA LYS A 368 -17.26 -18.53 12.47
C LYS A 368 -16.62 -17.32 11.79
N ARG A 369 -17.05 -16.98 10.56
CA ARG A 369 -16.56 -15.79 9.81
C ARG A 369 -16.80 -14.46 10.53
N LEU A 370 -17.81 -14.40 11.41
CA LEU A 370 -18.14 -13.21 12.21
C LEU A 370 -17.62 -13.31 13.65
N LYS A 371 -16.81 -14.34 13.99
CA LYS A 371 -16.33 -14.64 15.35
C LYS A 371 -17.48 -14.81 16.37
N ILE A 372 -18.63 -15.30 15.92
CA ILE A 372 -19.77 -15.61 16.79
C ILE A 372 -19.76 -17.11 17.08
N SER A 373 -19.26 -17.47 18.26
CA SER A 373 -19.11 -18.86 18.73
C SER A 373 -20.34 -19.43 19.43
N SER A 374 -21.33 -18.60 19.78
CA SER A 374 -22.61 -19.04 20.33
C SER A 374 -23.68 -19.12 19.22
N PRO A 375 -24.62 -20.09 19.28
CA PRO A 375 -25.71 -20.16 18.30
C PRO A 375 -26.56 -18.88 18.30
N VAL A 376 -26.70 -18.27 17.13
CA VAL A 376 -27.45 -17.02 16.93
C VAL A 376 -28.52 -17.19 15.86
N ARG A 377 -29.59 -16.40 15.97
CA ARG A 377 -30.72 -16.43 15.04
C ARG A 377 -30.28 -16.18 13.59
N VAL A 378 -30.68 -17.07 12.69
CA VAL A 378 -30.45 -16.97 11.24
C VAL A 378 -31.69 -17.35 10.44
N CYS A 379 -31.80 -16.87 9.21
CA CYS A 379 -32.84 -17.30 8.29
C CYS A 379 -32.60 -18.73 7.78
N GLN A 380 -33.64 -19.37 7.25
CA GLN A 380 -33.57 -20.72 6.66
C GLN A 380 -32.39 -20.87 5.70
N ASN A 381 -32.24 -19.94 4.75
CA ASN A 381 -31.21 -20.02 3.72
C ASN A 381 -29.79 -19.95 4.31
N CYS A 382 -29.58 -19.03 5.26
CA CYS A 382 -28.32 -18.92 5.97
C CYS A 382 -28.03 -20.14 6.85
N TYR A 383 -29.05 -20.73 7.47
CA TYR A 383 -28.90 -21.95 8.24
C TYR A 383 -28.40 -23.10 7.36
N CYS A 384 -29.05 -23.36 6.22
CA CYS A 384 -28.64 -24.40 5.29
C CYS A 384 -27.18 -24.21 4.81
N ASN A 385 -26.81 -23.00 4.38
CA ASN A 385 -25.47 -22.73 3.90
C ASN A 385 -24.40 -22.93 4.99
N LEU A 386 -24.65 -22.46 6.21
CA LEU A 386 -23.71 -22.62 7.33
C LEU A 386 -23.53 -24.09 7.74
N GLN A 387 -24.55 -24.94 7.57
CA GLN A 387 -24.40 -26.37 7.82
C GLN A 387 -23.56 -27.06 6.73
N HIS A 388 -23.75 -26.67 5.46
CA HIS A 388 -22.94 -27.19 4.35
C HIS A 388 -21.46 -26.81 4.49
N GLU A 389 -21.17 -25.59 4.94
CA GLU A 389 -19.80 -25.15 5.24
C GLU A 389 -19.15 -25.96 6.38
N ARG A 390 -19.93 -26.39 7.39
CA ARG A 390 -19.43 -27.26 8.47
C ARG A 390 -19.10 -28.66 7.99
N THR A 391 -19.91 -29.22 7.09
CA THR A 391 -19.64 -30.56 6.55
C THR A 391 -18.45 -30.54 5.59
N ALA A 392 -18.32 -29.51 4.75
CA ALA A 392 -17.20 -29.38 3.82
C ALA A 392 -15.84 -29.20 4.54
N ALA A 393 -15.80 -28.41 5.61
CA ALA A 393 -14.58 -28.23 6.42
C ALA A 393 -14.20 -29.47 7.27
N GLY A 394 -15.13 -30.41 7.46
CA GLY A 394 -14.89 -31.65 8.20
C GLY A 394 -14.21 -32.74 7.36
N ASP A 395 -14.37 -32.71 6.04
CA ASP A 395 -13.77 -33.69 5.12
C ASP A 395 -12.33 -33.34 4.73
N GLU A 396 -11.92 -32.07 4.79
CA GLU A 396 -10.52 -31.66 4.54
C GLU A 396 -9.54 -32.04 5.66
N HIS A 397 -10.02 -32.50 6.82
CA HIS A 397 -9.18 -32.99 7.93
C HIS A 397 -9.07 -34.52 8.00
N LYS A 398 -9.58 -35.23 6.99
CA LYS A 398 -9.58 -36.70 6.93
C LYS A 398 -8.84 -37.31 5.73
N ASN A 399 -8.18 -36.50 4.91
CA ASN A 399 -7.32 -36.97 3.82
C ASN A 399 -5.86 -36.58 4.04
#